data_AF-A0AAE1RPG7-F1
#
_entry.id   AF-A0AAE1RPG7-F1
#
_cell.length_a   1.000
_cell.length_b   1.000
_cell.length_c   1.000
_cell.angle_alpha   90.00
_cell.angle_beta   90.00
_cell.angle_gamma   90.00
#
_symmetry.space_group_name_H-M   'P 1'
#
loop_
_entity.id
_entity.type
_entity.pdbx_description
1 polymer ?
#
loop_
_entity_poly.entity_id
_entity_poly.type
_entity_poly.pdbx_seq_one_letter_code
_entity_poly.pdbx_strand_id
1 'polypeptide(L)'
;MKSILMILKVVLLLTLISWINILQARPFSTNSTTLLAHLKLQDNEEGSSSECWDSLFELQACTGEIVFFFINGETYLGQDCCGAIRTIERQCWPSMLGSLGFTSEEGDILHGYCDASESTSTPEIPSSPNLAP
;
A
#
# COMPACT_ATOMS: atom_id res chain seq x y z
N MET A 1 -4.09 -30.67 42.11
CA MET A 1 -2.94 -29.80 42.47
C MET A 1 -1.77 -29.96 41.50
N LYS A 2 -0.85 -30.94 41.67
CA LYS A 2 0.40 -31.02 40.87
C LYS A 2 0.19 -30.93 39.35
N SER A 3 -0.76 -31.69 38.78
CA SER A 3 -1.08 -31.65 37.34
C SER A 3 -1.66 -30.32 36.87
N ILE A 4 -2.41 -29.62 37.72
CA ILE A 4 -2.97 -28.28 37.42
C ILE A 4 -1.82 -27.25 37.31
N LEU A 5 -0.83 -27.35 38.20
CA LEU A 5 0.37 -26.51 38.16
C LEU A 5 1.26 -26.81 36.94
N MET A 6 1.27 -28.06 36.45
CA MET A 6 1.91 -28.41 35.17
C MET A 6 1.20 -27.73 34.00
N ILE A 7 -0.12 -27.89 33.89
CA ILE A 7 -0.94 -27.31 32.81
C ILE A 7 -0.80 -25.78 32.79
N LEU A 8 -0.86 -25.12 33.95
CA LEU A 8 -0.69 -23.67 34.07
C LEU A 8 0.65 -23.19 33.49
N LYS A 9 1.75 -23.92 33.75
CA LYS A 9 3.08 -23.60 33.20
C LYS A 9 3.15 -23.83 31.69
N VAL A 10 2.53 -24.89 31.17
CA VAL A 10 2.48 -25.16 29.73
C VAL A 10 1.71 -24.06 28.98
N VAL A 11 0.55 -23.66 29.49
CA VAL A 11 -0.24 -22.56 28.91
C VAL A 11 0.54 -21.25 28.93
N LEU A 12 1.20 -20.91 30.04
CA LEU A 12 2.04 -19.71 30.15
C LEU A 12 3.21 -19.71 29.14
N LEU A 13 3.87 -20.84 28.95
CA LEU A 13 4.95 -20.97 27.96
C LEU A 13 4.42 -20.79 26.52
N LEU A 14 3.27 -21.39 26.20
CA LEU A 14 2.66 -21.26 24.87
C LEU A 14 2.23 -19.82 24.56
N THR A 15 1.70 -19.07 25.53
CA THR A 15 1.36 -17.65 25.31
C THR A 15 2.60 -16.79 25.09
N LEU A 16 3.69 -17.03 25.83
CA LEU A 16 4.97 -16.33 25.63
C LEU A 16 5.59 -16.64 24.25
N ILE A 17 5.54 -17.89 23.79
CA ILE A 17 6.02 -18.28 22.45
C ILE A 17 5.17 -17.64 21.34
N SER A 18 3.86 -17.53 21.54
CA SER A 18 2.96 -16.87 20.58
C SER A 18 3.33 -15.40 20.35
N TRP A 19 3.71 -14.68 21.40
CA TRP A 19 4.09 -13.25 21.30
C TRP A 19 5.37 -13.01 20.48
N ILE A 20 6.30 -13.96 20.41
CA ILE A 20 7.52 -13.86 19.59
C ILE A 20 7.16 -13.76 18.09
N ASN A 21 6.06 -14.39 17.67
CA ASN A 21 5.65 -14.47 16.27
C ASN A 21 4.86 -13.24 15.78
N ILE A 22 4.46 -12.33 16.67
CA ILE A 22 3.72 -11.09 16.32
C ILE A 22 4.59 -10.12 15.50
N LEU A 23 5.92 -10.27 15.53
CA LEU A 23 6.87 -9.45 14.77
C LEU A 23 6.79 -9.61 13.23
N GLN A 24 5.99 -10.54 12.69
CA GLN A 24 5.73 -10.62 11.25
C GLN A 24 4.57 -9.74 10.76
N ALA A 25 3.74 -9.19 11.65
CA ALA A 25 2.85 -8.08 11.31
C ALA A 25 3.65 -6.77 11.25
N ARG A 26 4.50 -6.63 10.22
CA ARG A 26 5.48 -5.53 10.07
C ARG A 26 4.77 -4.17 10.01
N PRO A 27 4.88 -3.29 11.02
CA PRO A 27 4.38 -1.93 10.89
C PRO A 27 5.29 -1.16 9.92
N PHE A 28 4.70 -0.50 8.92
CA PHE A 28 5.39 0.32 7.92
C PHE A 28 5.85 1.68 8.52
N SER A 29 6.47 1.68 9.70
CA SER A 29 6.57 2.88 10.54
C SER A 29 7.93 3.20 11.18
N THR A 30 8.96 2.35 11.02
CA THR A 30 10.28 2.57 11.68
C THR A 30 11.51 2.38 10.79
N ASN A 31 11.37 1.76 9.62
CA ASN A 31 12.45 1.66 8.62
C ASN A 31 12.10 2.39 7.31
N SER A 32 10.88 2.92 7.21
CA SER A 32 10.38 3.67 6.05
C SER A 32 11.16 4.96 5.85
N THR A 33 11.54 5.64 6.94
CA THR A 33 12.25 6.93 6.92
C THR A 33 13.68 6.84 6.38
N THR A 34 14.42 5.76 6.67
CA THR A 34 15.79 5.58 6.15
C THR A 34 15.79 5.15 4.69
N LEU A 35 14.84 4.31 4.28
CA LEU A 35 14.62 3.94 2.89
C LEU A 35 14.14 5.15 2.05
N LEU A 36 13.17 5.91 2.55
CA LEU A 36 12.66 7.14 1.94
C LEU A 36 13.75 8.21 1.82
N ALA A 37 14.59 8.39 2.85
CA ALA A 37 15.72 9.30 2.78
C ALA A 37 16.77 8.85 1.75
N HIS A 38 16.95 7.54 1.53
CA HIS A 38 17.84 7.03 0.48
C HIS A 38 17.24 7.27 -0.91
N LEU A 39 15.95 6.97 -1.10
CA LEU A 39 15.21 7.21 -2.34
C LEU A 39 15.21 8.70 -2.71
N LYS A 40 14.81 9.59 -1.78
CA LYS A 40 14.90 11.05 -1.93
C LYS A 40 16.33 11.60 -2.04
N LEU A 41 17.38 10.79 -1.82
CA LEU A 41 18.76 11.19 -2.12
C LEU A 41 19.18 10.73 -3.52
N GLN A 42 18.73 9.55 -3.94
CA GLN A 42 18.88 9.00 -5.29
C GLN A 42 18.13 9.83 -6.36
N ASP A 43 17.03 10.49 -5.94
CA ASP A 43 16.05 11.25 -6.74
C ASP A 43 16.53 12.60 -7.33
N ASN A 44 17.53 13.25 -6.72
CA ASN A 44 17.79 14.70 -6.90
C ASN A 44 18.25 15.19 -8.30
N GLU A 45 18.41 14.32 -9.29
CA GLU A 45 18.68 14.76 -10.68
C GLU A 45 17.41 15.14 -11.45
N GLU A 46 16.23 14.59 -11.09
CA GLU A 46 14.95 14.94 -11.74
C GLU A 46 13.84 15.22 -10.70
N GLY A 47 13.50 16.51 -10.53
CA GLY A 47 12.63 16.97 -9.44
C GLY A 47 11.22 16.35 -9.38
N SER A 48 10.75 15.69 -10.45
CA SER A 48 9.41 15.10 -10.53
C SER A 48 9.18 13.98 -9.52
N SER A 49 10.16 13.10 -9.28
CA SER A 49 9.98 11.97 -8.35
C SER A 49 10.06 12.39 -6.88
N SER A 50 10.60 13.57 -6.57
CA SER A 50 10.57 14.14 -5.21
C SER A 50 9.13 14.42 -4.74
N GLU A 51 8.28 14.96 -5.62
CA GLU A 51 6.84 15.23 -5.39
C GLU A 51 6.05 13.92 -5.23
N CYS A 52 6.49 12.85 -5.90
CA CYS A 52 5.92 11.51 -5.77
C CYS A 52 6.20 10.86 -4.42
N TRP A 53 7.41 11.04 -3.90
CA TRP A 53 7.76 10.58 -2.54
C TRP A 53 7.02 11.36 -1.44
N ASP A 54 6.69 12.64 -1.66
CA ASP A 54 5.82 13.41 -0.75
C ASP A 54 4.35 13.00 -0.87
N SER A 55 3.84 12.80 -2.09
CA SER A 55 2.48 12.28 -2.32
C SER A 55 2.27 10.90 -1.69
N LEU A 56 3.30 10.05 -1.67
CA LEU A 56 3.25 8.75 -0.99
C LEU A 56 3.18 8.90 0.54
N PHE A 57 3.85 9.91 1.09
CA PHE A 57 3.81 10.19 2.53
C PHE A 57 2.44 10.78 2.96
N GLU A 58 1.84 11.63 2.13
CA GLU A 58 0.47 12.11 2.32
C GLU A 58 -0.54 10.97 2.24
N LEU A 59 -0.38 10.07 1.25
CA LEU A 59 -1.16 8.82 1.17
C LEU A 59 -0.96 7.91 2.39
N GLN A 60 0.25 7.87 2.98
CA GLN A 60 0.51 7.14 4.22
C GLN A 60 -0.25 7.75 5.40
N ALA A 61 -0.27 9.08 5.55
CA ALA A 61 -1.06 9.77 6.58
C ALA A 61 -2.56 9.47 6.43
N CYS A 62 -3.04 9.39 5.18
CA CYS A 62 -4.39 9.02 4.81
C CYS A 62 -4.85 7.60 5.16
N THR A 63 -3.96 6.71 5.62
CA THR A 63 -4.33 5.31 5.97
C THR A 63 -5.53 5.25 6.92
N GLY A 64 -5.67 6.21 7.84
CA GLY A 64 -6.82 6.29 8.75
C GLY A 64 -8.16 6.54 8.04
N GLU A 65 -8.21 7.50 7.10
CA GLU A 65 -9.41 7.82 6.33
C GLU A 65 -9.81 6.66 5.41
N ILE A 66 -8.83 6.08 4.71
CA ILE A 66 -9.03 4.96 3.78
C ILE A 66 -9.59 3.73 4.51
N VAL A 67 -9.02 3.38 5.66
CA VAL A 67 -9.53 2.27 6.49
C VAL A 67 -10.92 2.57 7.05
N PHE A 68 -11.20 3.80 7.46
CA PHE A 68 -12.51 4.17 8.00
C PHE A 68 -13.61 4.17 6.94
N PHE A 69 -13.30 4.62 5.71
CA PHE A 69 -14.20 4.57 4.54
C PHE A 69 -14.66 3.13 4.26
N PHE A 70 -13.72 2.18 4.14
CA PHE A 70 -14.06 0.78 3.85
C PHE A 70 -14.77 0.06 5.01
N ILE A 71 -14.47 0.38 6.27
CA ILE A 71 -15.07 -0.30 7.43
C ILE A 71 -16.50 0.21 7.72
N ASN A 72 -16.77 1.50 7.53
CA ASN A 72 -18.04 2.11 7.95
C ASN A 72 -19.00 2.36 6.78
N GLY A 73 -18.55 2.27 5.53
CA GLY A 73 -19.36 2.52 4.32
C GLY A 73 -19.61 4.01 4.03
N GLU A 74 -19.54 4.89 5.03
CA GLU A 74 -19.66 6.34 4.88
C GLU A 74 -18.56 7.10 5.65
N THR A 75 -17.48 7.46 4.95
CA THR A 75 -16.75 8.74 5.12
C THR A 75 -16.12 9.14 3.80
N TYR A 76 -16.37 10.37 3.36
CA TYR A 76 -15.64 10.96 2.24
C TYR A 76 -14.14 11.02 2.57
N LEU A 77 -13.30 10.56 1.64
CA LEU A 77 -11.86 10.82 1.68
C LEU A 77 -11.62 12.33 1.52
N GLY A 78 -10.65 12.88 2.24
CA GLY A 78 -10.27 14.29 2.14
C GLY A 78 -9.85 14.69 0.72
N GLN A 79 -9.95 15.98 0.40
CA GLN A 79 -9.51 16.48 -0.91
C GLN A 79 -8.04 16.17 -1.16
N ASP A 80 -7.21 16.37 -0.14
CA ASP A 80 -5.76 16.13 -0.18
C ASP A 80 -5.48 14.62 -0.30
N CYS A 81 -6.30 13.80 0.36
CA CYS A 81 -6.29 12.34 0.24
C CYS A 81 -6.55 11.84 -1.19
N CYS A 82 -7.63 12.33 -1.82
CA CYS A 82 -7.94 12.09 -3.23
C CYS A 82 -6.88 12.68 -4.16
N GLY A 83 -6.22 13.77 -3.75
CA GLY A 83 -5.06 14.36 -4.41
C GLY A 83 -3.90 13.38 -4.48
N ALA A 84 -3.42 12.93 -3.31
CA ALA A 84 -2.30 12.01 -3.16
C ALA A 84 -2.53 10.69 -3.92
N ILE A 85 -3.71 10.06 -3.80
CA ILE A 85 -4.06 8.84 -4.56
C ILE A 85 -3.89 9.08 -6.07
N ARG A 86 -4.53 10.13 -6.59
CA ARG A 86 -4.53 10.46 -8.03
C ARG A 86 -3.13 10.80 -8.54
N THR A 87 -2.31 11.51 -7.76
CA THR A 87 -0.92 11.81 -8.11
C THR A 87 -0.09 10.53 -8.20
N ILE A 88 -0.22 9.64 -7.20
CA ILE A 88 0.47 8.34 -7.19
C ILE A 88 0.07 7.48 -8.40
N GLU A 89 -1.23 7.33 -8.67
CA GLU A 89 -1.74 6.53 -9.79
C GLU A 89 -1.38 7.07 -11.18
N ARG A 90 -1.36 8.40 -11.37
CA ARG A 90 -1.34 9.02 -12.71
C ARG A 90 -0.04 9.70 -13.11
N GLN A 91 0.81 10.05 -12.14
CA GLN A 91 2.02 10.83 -12.37
C GLN A 91 3.26 10.10 -11.86
N CYS A 92 3.11 9.28 -10.81
CA CYS A 92 4.25 8.68 -10.14
C CYS A 92 4.51 7.22 -10.50
N TRP A 93 3.47 6.42 -10.78
CA TRP A 93 3.67 4.98 -11.07
C TRP A 93 4.73 4.70 -12.15
N PRO A 94 4.79 5.41 -13.30
CA PRO A 94 5.83 5.17 -14.31
C PRO A 94 7.25 5.52 -13.81
N SER A 95 7.39 6.62 -13.07
CA SER A 95 8.68 7.14 -12.61
C SER A 95 9.22 6.46 -11.35
N MET A 96 8.35 5.98 -10.46
CA MET A 96 8.74 5.32 -9.19
C MET A 96 9.42 3.98 -9.42
N LEU A 97 9.13 3.30 -10.54
CA LEU A 97 9.87 2.11 -10.99
C LEU A 97 11.32 2.46 -11.41
N GLY A 98 11.60 3.72 -11.75
CA GLY A 98 12.94 4.27 -11.97
C GLY A 98 13.87 4.09 -10.78
N SER A 99 13.37 4.28 -9.55
CA SER A 99 14.14 4.05 -8.32
C SER A 99 14.45 2.56 -8.04
N LEU A 100 13.88 1.64 -8.82
CA LEU A 100 14.19 0.21 -8.80
C LEU A 100 15.07 -0.22 -9.99
N GLY A 101 15.43 0.70 -10.89
CA GLY A 101 16.30 0.46 -12.05
C GLY A 101 15.58 0.11 -13.35
N PHE A 102 14.25 0.28 -13.43
CA PHE A 102 13.48 0.13 -14.67
C PHE A 102 13.27 1.48 -15.37
N THR A 103 13.11 1.49 -16.68
CA THR A 103 12.64 2.65 -17.44
C THR A 103 11.11 2.81 -17.36
N SER A 104 10.60 4.01 -17.66
CA SER A 104 9.14 4.24 -17.78
C SER A 104 8.50 3.31 -18.81
N GLU A 105 9.18 3.05 -19.93
CA GLU A 105 8.65 2.20 -21.01
C GLU A 105 8.60 0.73 -20.61
N GLU A 106 9.55 0.24 -19.82
CA GLU A 106 9.46 -1.08 -19.17
C GLU A 106 8.34 -1.13 -18.12
N GLY A 107 8.09 -0.03 -17.40
CA GLY A 107 6.96 0.10 -16.48
C GLY A 107 5.59 0.02 -17.18
N ASP A 108 5.44 0.72 -18.30
CA ASP A 108 4.23 0.70 -19.12
C ASP A 108 3.99 -0.69 -19.75
N ILE A 109 5.06 -1.38 -20.19
CA ILE A 109 5.00 -2.77 -20.66
C ILE A 109 4.54 -3.72 -19.54
N LEU A 110 5.04 -3.54 -18.31
CA LEU A 110 4.61 -4.32 -17.14
C LEU A 110 3.14 -4.05 -16.79
N HIS A 111 2.68 -2.80 -16.87
CA HIS A 111 1.28 -2.44 -16.64
C HIS A 111 0.35 -3.15 -17.64
N GLY A 112 0.62 -3.02 -18.94
CA GLY A 112 -0.19 -3.64 -19.99
C GLY A 112 -0.20 -5.18 -19.94
N TYR A 113 0.89 -5.80 -19.46
CA TYR A 113 0.93 -7.24 -19.20
C TYR A 113 -0.01 -7.65 -18.05
N CYS A 114 -0.05 -6.87 -16.97
CA CYS A 114 -0.95 -7.11 -15.84
C CYS A 114 -2.43 -6.94 -16.26
N ASP A 115 -2.78 -5.85 -16.96
CA ASP A 115 -4.13 -5.59 -17.45
C ASP A 115 -4.65 -6.76 -18.33
N ALA A 116 -3.81 -7.23 -19.25
CA ALA A 116 -4.12 -8.36 -20.11
C ALA A 116 -4.36 -9.66 -19.31
N SER A 117 -3.59 -9.88 -18.24
CA SER A 117 -3.76 -11.05 -17.38
C SER A 117 -5.10 -11.08 -16.64
N GLU A 118 -5.60 -9.92 -16.18
CA GLU A 118 -6.91 -9.83 -15.53
C GLU A 118 -8.06 -10.02 -16.53
N SER A 119 -7.95 -9.45 -17.74
CA SER A 119 -8.98 -9.57 -18.80
C SER A 119 -9.33 -11.01 -19.19
N THR A 120 -8.43 -11.96 -18.95
CA THR A 120 -8.64 -13.40 -19.24
C THR A 120 -9.55 -14.08 -18.20
N SER A 121 -9.88 -13.41 -17.09
CA SER A 121 -10.54 -14.03 -15.93
C SER A 121 -12.07 -13.86 -15.83
N THR A 122 -12.66 -12.89 -16.52
CA THR A 122 -14.07 -12.49 -16.32
C THR A 122 -14.84 -12.36 -17.64
N PRO A 123 -15.98 -13.06 -17.82
CA PRO A 123 -16.87 -12.84 -18.97
C PRO A 123 -17.50 -11.44 -18.93
N GLU A 124 -17.51 -10.75 -20.06
CA GLU A 124 -18.11 -9.40 -20.18
C GLU A 124 -19.60 -9.40 -19.82
N ILE A 125 -19.96 -8.67 -18.76
CA ILE A 125 -21.35 -8.30 -18.48
C ILE A 125 -21.56 -6.90 -19.09
N PRO A 126 -22.40 -6.75 -20.13
CA PRO A 126 -22.58 -5.46 -20.80
C PRO A 126 -23.24 -4.44 -19.89
N SER A 127 -22.63 -3.27 -19.75
CA SER A 127 -23.17 -2.16 -18.97
C SER A 127 -24.35 -1.49 -19.68
N SER A 128 -25.44 -1.29 -18.94
CA SER A 128 -26.65 -0.63 -19.45
C SER A 128 -26.39 0.89 -19.64
N PRO A 129 -26.93 1.54 -20.69
CA PRO A 129 -26.61 2.93 -20.99
C PRO A 129 -27.11 3.92 -19.92
N ASN A 130 -26.29 4.92 -19.62
CA ASN A 130 -26.65 6.01 -18.71
C ASN A 130 -27.82 6.84 -19.24
N LEU A 131 -28.76 7.18 -18.35
CA LEU A 131 -29.83 8.14 -18.61
C LEU A 131 -29.48 9.48 -17.94
N ALA A 132 -29.03 10.44 -18.73
CA ALA A 132 -28.79 11.81 -18.27
C ALA A 132 -30.05 12.68 -18.42
N PRO A 133 -30.30 13.63 -17.50
CA PRO A 133 -31.25 14.73 -17.69
C PRO A 133 -30.68 15.86 -18.58
#